data_AF-A0AAJ2L552-F1
#
_entry.id   AF-A0AAJ2L552-F1
#
_cell.length_a   1.000
_cell.length_b   1.000
_cell.length_c   1.000
_cell.angle_alpha   90.00
_cell.angle_beta   90.00
_cell.angle_gamma   90.00
#
_symmetry.space_group_name_H-M   'P 1'
#
loop_
_entity.id
_entity.type
_entity.pdbx_description
1 polymer ?
#
loop_
_entity_poly.entity_id
_entity_poly.type
_entity_poly.pdbx_seq_one_letter_code
_entity_poly.pdbx_strand_id
1 'polypeptide(L)'
;MRKFLLGALIAPALLASPAAFAFDPDTPVGEPKPAFPVTLDSDENSTIGLAFRTAFGLPKGAEATAAREIDGRTYTFRPAAIHLLPNRVGVLLSLGSLDEAGHSEGGINAIHYLQGGASGWQRKGEWLNLGAVGSVGNAATAWGFSDALGKNPYLVTSGGGVWQGCAISSATLTELAPDAPVDRGSFTDGMSSGAGLNQKEQSFDGQITAAVPDKSFTVTYTGTRAIKQQYVLKNGKYELVGKDQIPGC
;
A
#
# COMPACT_ATOMS: atom_id res chain seq x y z
N MET A 1 -32.61 -47.09 -60.34
CA MET A 1 -31.44 -47.76 -59.72
C MET A 1 -30.46 -46.71 -59.24
N ARG A 2 -29.96 -46.84 -57.99
CA ARG A 2 -28.74 -46.23 -57.38
C ARG A 2 -28.61 -44.69 -57.46
N LYS A 3 -28.89 -43.97 -56.36
CA LYS A 3 -27.91 -43.49 -55.35
C LYS A 3 -26.80 -42.61 -55.94
N PHE A 4 -26.73 -41.33 -55.56
CA PHE A 4 -25.72 -40.80 -54.63
C PHE A 4 -26.02 -39.32 -54.29
N LEU A 5 -26.13 -39.06 -52.99
CA LEU A 5 -26.19 -37.73 -52.37
C LEU A 5 -24.78 -37.11 -52.39
N LEU A 6 -24.67 -35.83 -52.76
CA LEU A 6 -23.58 -34.97 -52.30
C LEU A 6 -24.18 -33.62 -51.89
N GLY A 7 -24.38 -33.43 -50.58
CA GLY A 7 -24.70 -32.15 -49.98
C GLY A 7 -23.41 -31.39 -49.69
N ALA A 8 -23.23 -30.23 -50.30
CA ALA A 8 -22.19 -29.28 -49.94
C ALA A 8 -22.80 -28.29 -48.92
N LEU A 9 -22.50 -28.50 -47.63
CA LEU A 9 -22.79 -27.54 -46.57
C LEU A 9 -21.54 -26.66 -46.37
N ILE A 10 -21.66 -25.41 -46.78
CA ILE A 10 -20.72 -24.33 -46.46
C ILE A 10 -20.94 -23.98 -44.98
N ALA A 11 -19.98 -24.32 -44.13
CA ALA A 11 -20.00 -23.90 -42.73
C ALA A 11 -19.46 -22.46 -42.61
N PRO A 12 -20.16 -21.53 -41.93
CA PRO A 12 -19.56 -20.27 -41.53
C PRO A 12 -18.62 -20.53 -40.34
N ALA A 13 -17.34 -20.18 -40.51
CA ALA A 13 -16.38 -20.16 -39.43
C ALA A 13 -16.75 -19.03 -38.45
N LEU A 14 -17.52 -19.36 -37.41
CA LEU A 14 -17.65 -18.52 -36.22
C LEU A 14 -16.34 -18.60 -35.44
N LEU A 15 -15.53 -17.54 -35.55
CA LEU A 15 -14.45 -17.22 -34.64
C LEU A 15 -15.02 -17.12 -33.22
N ALA A 16 -14.85 -18.18 -32.44
CA ALA A 16 -15.03 -18.10 -31.00
C ALA A 16 -13.86 -17.27 -30.44
N SER A 17 -14.10 -15.98 -30.20
CA SER A 17 -13.26 -15.19 -29.31
C SER A 17 -13.17 -15.92 -27.96
N PRO A 18 -11.99 -16.08 -27.34
CA PRO A 18 -11.92 -16.45 -25.94
C PRO A 18 -12.39 -15.24 -25.13
N ALA A 19 -13.69 -15.20 -24.87
CA ALA A 19 -14.26 -14.30 -23.88
C ALA A 19 -13.67 -14.71 -22.52
N ALA A 20 -12.95 -13.75 -21.92
CA ALA A 20 -12.80 -13.56 -20.49
C ALA A 20 -12.94 -14.81 -19.61
N PHE A 21 -11.80 -15.37 -19.17
CA PHE A 21 -11.73 -15.96 -17.83
C PHE A 21 -11.83 -14.81 -16.80
N ALA A 22 -12.99 -14.18 -16.75
CA ALA A 22 -13.38 -13.26 -15.70
C ALA A 22 -13.96 -14.12 -14.57
N PHE A 23 -13.28 -14.09 -13.43
CA PHE A 23 -13.85 -14.25 -12.09
C PHE A 23 -15.10 -15.13 -12.02
N ASP A 24 -14.93 -16.39 -11.62
CA ASP A 24 -16.03 -17.17 -11.07
C ASP A 24 -16.40 -16.57 -9.69
N PRO A 25 -17.53 -15.85 -9.57
CA PRO A 25 -17.92 -15.20 -8.33
C PRO A 25 -18.30 -16.21 -7.22
N ASP A 26 -18.43 -17.49 -7.57
CA ASP A 26 -18.86 -18.56 -6.68
C ASP A 26 -17.69 -19.48 -6.28
N THR A 27 -16.45 -19.17 -6.68
CA THR A 27 -15.28 -19.88 -6.14
C THR A 27 -15.21 -19.61 -4.63
N PRO A 28 -15.29 -20.64 -3.77
CA PRO A 28 -15.10 -20.46 -2.34
C PRO A 28 -13.66 -20.02 -2.11
N VAL A 29 -13.46 -18.71 -1.94
CA VAL A 29 -12.19 -18.17 -1.46
C VAL A 29 -12.17 -18.53 0.02
N GLY A 30 -11.50 -19.63 0.38
CA GLY A 30 -11.26 -19.94 1.79
C GLY A 30 -10.70 -18.72 2.50
N GLU A 31 -10.99 -18.56 3.80
CA GLU A 31 -10.50 -17.42 4.56
C GLU A 31 -8.99 -17.24 4.31
N PRO A 32 -8.54 -16.06 3.82
CA PRO A 32 -7.14 -15.81 3.59
C PRO A 32 -6.38 -16.08 4.88
N LYS A 33 -5.52 -17.10 4.88
CA LYS A 33 -4.65 -17.34 6.04
C LYS A 33 -3.68 -16.16 6.13
N PRO A 34 -3.63 -15.43 7.26
CA PRO A 34 -2.72 -14.30 7.38
C PRO A 34 -1.27 -14.75 7.13
N ALA A 35 -0.62 -14.16 6.13
CA ALA A 35 0.80 -14.37 5.89
C ALA A 35 1.60 -13.47 6.83
N PHE A 36 2.35 -14.08 7.74
CA PHE A 36 3.38 -13.39 8.52
C PHE A 36 4.78 -13.82 8.01
N PRO A 37 5.77 -12.91 8.03
CA PRO A 37 5.66 -11.50 8.39
C PRO A 37 4.85 -10.69 7.36
N VAL A 38 4.29 -9.55 7.79
CA VAL A 38 3.75 -8.56 6.85
C VAL A 38 4.92 -8.10 5.97
N THR A 39 4.82 -8.35 4.68
CA THR A 39 5.86 -8.02 3.71
C THR A 39 5.54 -6.67 3.07
N LEU A 40 6.54 -5.78 3.05
CA LEU A 40 6.47 -4.51 2.33
C LEU A 40 7.24 -4.64 1.03
N ASP A 41 6.74 -4.00 -0.02
CA ASP A 41 7.36 -3.88 -1.33
C ASP A 41 7.67 -2.40 -1.60
N SER A 42 8.57 -2.12 -2.53
CA SER A 42 8.90 -0.78 -3.01
C SER A 42 8.62 -0.60 -4.50
N ASP A 43 8.28 -1.68 -5.20
CA ASP A 43 8.04 -1.64 -6.63
C ASP A 43 6.65 -1.10 -6.93
N GLU A 44 6.60 -0.03 -7.72
CA GLU A 44 5.35 0.55 -8.17
C GLU A 44 4.64 -0.32 -9.19
N ASN A 45 3.33 -0.41 -9.04
CA ASN A 45 2.50 -1.04 -10.03
C ASN A 45 2.22 -0.07 -11.19
N SER A 46 2.92 -0.25 -12.31
CA SER A 46 2.70 0.55 -13.52
C SER A 46 1.40 0.21 -14.26
N THR A 47 0.74 -0.91 -13.93
CA THR A 47 -0.46 -1.39 -14.63
C THR A 47 -1.75 -0.73 -14.15
N ILE A 48 -1.72 -0.02 -13.02
CA ILE A 48 -2.91 0.60 -12.39
C ILE A 48 -3.17 2.03 -12.86
N GLY A 49 -2.56 2.45 -13.98
CA GLY A 49 -2.69 3.80 -14.52
C GLY A 49 -4.13 4.24 -14.82
N LEU A 50 -5.06 3.32 -15.11
CA LEU A 50 -6.47 3.69 -15.28
C LEU A 50 -7.10 4.18 -13.97
N ALA A 51 -6.87 3.48 -12.86
CA ALA A 51 -7.35 3.86 -11.54
C ALA A 51 -6.77 5.23 -11.13
N PHE A 52 -5.47 5.42 -11.36
CA PHE A 52 -4.79 6.68 -11.10
C PHE A 52 -5.37 7.84 -11.91
N ARG A 53 -5.49 7.68 -13.24
CA ARG A 53 -6.07 8.72 -14.09
C ARG A 53 -7.48 9.09 -13.65
N THR A 54 -8.31 8.10 -13.29
CA THR A 54 -9.63 8.38 -12.71
C THR A 54 -9.53 9.16 -11.40
N ALA A 55 -8.65 8.76 -10.48
CA ALA A 55 -8.50 9.40 -9.17
C ALA A 55 -8.10 10.88 -9.28
N PHE A 56 -7.21 11.20 -10.23
CA PHE A 56 -6.68 12.54 -10.48
C PHE A 56 -7.43 13.31 -11.59
N GLY A 57 -8.48 12.73 -12.18
CA GLY A 57 -9.27 13.39 -13.23
C GLY A 57 -8.51 13.61 -14.54
N LEU A 58 -7.52 12.77 -14.84
CA LEU A 58 -6.69 12.89 -16.03
C LEU A 58 -7.39 12.35 -17.29
N PRO A 59 -7.11 12.93 -18.47
CA PRO A 59 -7.61 12.41 -19.74
C PRO A 59 -7.22 10.95 -20.00
N LYS A 60 -8.07 10.23 -20.75
CA LYS A 60 -7.75 8.86 -21.19
C LYS A 60 -6.46 8.87 -22.02
N GLY A 61 -5.52 8.01 -21.66
CA GLY A 61 -4.23 7.89 -22.37
C GLY A 61 -3.16 8.87 -21.90
N ALA A 62 -3.47 9.80 -20.98
CA ALA A 62 -2.45 10.60 -20.32
C ALA A 62 -1.46 9.70 -19.54
N GLU A 63 -0.24 10.21 -19.36
CA GLU A 63 0.72 9.60 -18.46
C GLU A 63 0.13 9.48 -17.05
N ALA A 64 0.50 8.42 -16.33
CA ALA A 64 0.03 8.20 -14.96
C ALA A 64 0.85 9.03 -13.96
N THR A 65 0.88 10.34 -14.19
CA THR A 65 1.50 11.34 -13.33
C THR A 65 0.58 12.56 -13.20
N ALA A 66 0.59 13.23 -12.04
CA ALA A 66 -0.21 14.42 -11.82
C ALA A 66 0.50 15.41 -10.88
N ALA A 67 0.67 16.66 -11.32
CA ALA A 67 1.14 17.74 -10.45
C ALA A 67 -0.06 18.40 -9.74
N ARG A 68 0.05 18.63 -8.43
CA ARG A 68 -0.96 19.37 -7.64
C ARG A 68 -0.29 20.30 -6.64
N GLU A 69 -0.80 21.51 -6.54
CA GLU A 69 -0.45 22.42 -5.45
C GLU A 69 -1.31 22.09 -4.22
N ILE A 70 -0.66 21.85 -3.08
CA ILE A 70 -1.27 21.56 -1.78
C ILE A 70 -0.50 22.38 -0.75
N ASP A 71 -1.21 23.22 0.00
CA ASP A 71 -0.64 24.10 1.03
C ASP A 71 0.57 24.92 0.54
N GLY A 72 0.49 25.43 -0.68
CA GLY A 72 1.54 26.26 -1.31
C GLY A 72 2.76 25.50 -1.81
N ARG A 73 2.70 24.15 -1.86
CA ARG A 73 3.77 23.30 -2.39
C ARG A 73 3.25 22.45 -3.53
N THR A 74 4.04 22.30 -4.59
CA THR A 74 3.68 21.46 -5.74
C THR A 74 4.21 20.04 -5.56
N TYR A 75 3.30 19.09 -5.50
CA TYR A 75 3.61 17.66 -5.43
C TYR A 75 3.39 16.99 -6.78
N THR A 76 4.32 16.12 -7.17
CA THR A 76 4.19 15.25 -8.34
C THR A 76 3.77 13.87 -7.90
N PHE A 77 2.55 13.47 -8.26
CA PHE A 77 1.97 12.20 -7.87
C PHE A 77 2.19 11.10 -8.91
N ARG A 78 2.49 9.89 -8.44
CA ARG A 78 2.58 8.64 -9.22
C ARG A 78 1.83 7.50 -8.52
N PRO A 79 1.28 6.52 -9.27
CA PRO A 79 0.61 5.36 -8.67
C PRO A 79 1.60 4.38 -8.07
N ALA A 80 1.37 3.95 -6.83
CA ALA A 80 2.21 2.95 -6.18
C ALA A 80 1.53 1.57 -6.13
N ALA A 81 0.32 1.50 -5.58
CA ALA A 81 -0.36 0.22 -5.42
C ALA A 81 -1.89 0.38 -5.36
N ILE A 82 -2.60 -0.72 -5.62
CA ILE A 82 -4.06 -0.79 -5.42
C ILE A 82 -4.42 -2.09 -4.70
N HIS A 83 -5.37 -2.00 -3.77
CA HIS A 83 -5.97 -3.16 -3.12
C HIS A 83 -7.48 -3.20 -3.38
N LEU A 84 -8.04 -4.38 -3.60
CA LEU A 84 -9.47 -4.55 -3.87
C LEU A 84 -10.19 -5.00 -2.60
N LEU A 85 -11.05 -4.12 -2.09
CA LEU A 85 -12.03 -4.45 -1.06
C LEU A 85 -13.26 -5.13 -1.69
N PRO A 86 -14.14 -5.74 -0.87
CA PRO A 86 -15.43 -6.23 -1.32
C PRO A 86 -16.27 -5.16 -2.06
N ASN A 87 -17.31 -5.60 -2.77
CA ASN A 87 -18.20 -4.73 -3.54
C ASN A 87 -17.48 -3.88 -4.63
N ARG A 88 -16.37 -4.40 -5.16
CA ARG A 88 -15.58 -3.78 -6.24
C ARG A 88 -15.04 -2.39 -5.86
N VAL A 89 -14.66 -2.19 -4.60
CA VAL A 89 -14.02 -0.95 -4.17
C VAL A 89 -12.50 -1.12 -4.26
N GLY A 90 -11.84 -0.33 -5.09
CA GLY A 90 -10.39 -0.24 -5.14
C GLY A 90 -9.87 0.84 -4.20
N VAL A 91 -8.86 0.53 -3.41
CA VAL A 91 -8.10 1.49 -2.59
C VAL A 91 -6.75 1.71 -3.26
N LEU A 92 -6.58 2.87 -3.88
CA LEU A 92 -5.38 3.28 -4.58
C LEU A 92 -4.47 4.07 -3.62
N LEU A 93 -3.21 3.66 -3.51
CA LEU A 93 -2.13 4.46 -2.94
C LEU A 93 -1.38 5.16 -4.09
N SER A 94 -1.27 6.49 -3.98
CA SER A 94 -0.41 7.31 -4.84
C SER A 94 0.61 8.08 -4.00
N LEU A 95 1.80 8.26 -4.54
CA LEU A 95 2.93 8.91 -3.86
C LEU A 95 3.18 10.27 -4.48
N GLY A 96 3.06 11.33 -3.70
CA GLY A 96 3.35 12.71 -4.08
C GLY A 96 4.74 13.12 -3.64
N SER A 97 5.65 13.33 -4.57
CA SER A 97 7.02 13.81 -4.30
C SER A 97 7.14 15.32 -4.41
N LEU A 98 8.15 15.88 -3.76
CA LEU A 98 8.58 17.28 -3.86
C LEU A 98 10.01 17.33 -4.40
N ASP A 99 10.23 18.13 -5.44
CA ASP A 99 11.55 18.18 -6.10
C ASP A 99 12.58 19.00 -5.31
N GLU A 100 12.16 20.14 -4.72
CA GLU A 100 13.04 21.03 -3.96
C GLU A 100 12.73 20.96 -2.46
N ALA A 101 12.90 19.77 -1.88
CA ALA A 101 12.61 19.53 -0.47
C ALA A 101 13.84 19.68 0.43
N GLY A 102 13.66 20.36 1.56
CA GLY A 102 14.60 20.34 2.66
C GLY A 102 14.76 18.93 3.24
N HIS A 103 15.88 18.68 3.92
CA HIS A 103 16.22 17.34 4.39
C HIS A 103 15.17 16.73 5.35
N SER A 104 14.51 17.56 6.17
CA SER A 104 13.43 17.14 7.07
C SER A 104 12.05 17.10 6.42
N GLU A 105 11.91 17.51 5.18
CA GLU A 105 10.61 17.62 4.51
C GLU A 105 10.28 16.31 3.81
N GLY A 106 9.12 15.72 4.12
CA GLY A 106 8.59 14.56 3.41
C GLY A 106 7.69 14.96 2.24
N GLY A 107 7.51 14.02 1.32
CA GLY A 107 6.38 13.97 0.39
C GLY A 107 5.10 13.54 1.10
N ILE A 108 4.03 13.34 0.34
CA ILE A 108 2.71 12.96 0.88
C ILE A 108 2.15 11.74 0.17
N ASN A 109 1.38 10.95 0.90
CA ASN A 109 0.57 9.89 0.31
C ASN A 109 -0.82 10.45 -0.06
N ALA A 110 -1.41 9.93 -1.12
CA ALA A 110 -2.83 10.09 -1.42
C ALA A 110 -3.49 8.72 -1.48
N ILE A 111 -4.51 8.52 -0.66
CA ILE A 111 -5.34 7.32 -0.66
C ILE A 111 -6.67 7.67 -1.33
N HIS A 112 -7.00 6.97 -2.41
CA HIS A 112 -8.28 7.12 -3.10
C HIS A 112 -9.11 5.86 -2.98
N TYR A 113 -10.39 6.03 -2.69
CA TYR A 113 -11.37 4.96 -2.79
C TYR A 113 -12.08 5.10 -4.13
N LEU A 114 -12.09 4.03 -4.91
CA LEU A 114 -12.63 3.99 -6.27
C LEU A 114 -13.69 2.90 -6.36
N GLN A 115 -14.92 3.25 -6.74
CA GLN A 115 -15.97 2.29 -7.05
C GLN A 115 -15.76 1.75 -8.46
N GLY A 116 -15.62 0.43 -8.60
CA GLY A 116 -15.66 -0.23 -9.89
C GLY A 116 -17.09 -0.41 -10.39
N GLY A 117 -17.32 -0.08 -11.66
CA GLY A 117 -18.60 -0.26 -12.37
C GLY A 117 -18.39 -0.68 -13.82
N ALA A 118 -19.48 -0.88 -14.56
CA ALA A 118 -19.43 -1.30 -15.96
C ALA A 118 -18.68 -0.32 -16.88
N SER A 119 -18.67 0.97 -16.53
CA SER A 119 -17.97 2.03 -17.23
C SER A 119 -16.54 2.29 -16.75
N GLY A 120 -16.05 1.52 -15.77
CA GLY A 120 -14.72 1.67 -15.16
C GLY A 120 -14.79 2.19 -13.72
N TRP A 121 -13.71 2.85 -13.28
CA TRP A 121 -13.58 3.39 -11.93
C TRP A 121 -14.34 4.71 -11.77
N GLN A 122 -14.88 4.94 -10.58
CA GLN A 122 -15.46 6.21 -10.14
C GLN A 122 -14.90 6.58 -8.77
N ARG A 123 -14.47 7.82 -8.57
CA ARG A 123 -13.91 8.26 -7.28
C ARG A 123 -15.01 8.37 -6.22
N LYS A 124 -14.84 7.68 -5.09
CA LYS A 124 -15.70 7.78 -3.89
C LYS A 124 -15.15 8.76 -2.85
N GLY A 125 -13.83 8.80 -2.70
CA GLY A 125 -13.18 9.62 -1.69
C GLY A 125 -11.69 9.78 -1.92
N GLU A 126 -11.12 10.80 -1.29
CA GLU A 126 -9.70 11.13 -1.29
C GLU A 126 -9.28 11.50 0.13
N TRP A 127 -8.16 10.94 0.58
CA TRP A 127 -7.51 11.28 1.84
C TRP A 127 -6.04 11.57 1.55
N LEU A 128 -5.66 12.83 1.72
CA LEU A 128 -4.29 13.28 1.54
C LEU A 128 -3.52 13.17 2.84
N ASN A 129 -2.22 12.92 2.70
CA ASN A 129 -1.23 12.85 3.77
C ASN A 129 -1.47 11.73 4.82
N LEU A 130 -2.39 10.81 4.56
CA LEU A 130 -2.65 9.68 5.46
C LEU A 130 -1.61 8.57 5.25
N GLY A 131 -1.02 8.11 6.35
CA GLY A 131 0.08 7.15 6.33
C GLY A 131 1.35 7.69 5.66
N ALA A 132 1.45 9.00 5.49
CA ALA A 132 2.63 9.63 4.91
C ALA A 132 3.83 9.47 5.85
N VAL A 133 4.92 9.02 5.26
CA VAL A 133 6.23 8.78 5.87
C VAL A 133 7.26 9.08 4.79
N GLY A 134 8.49 9.40 5.18
CA GLY A 134 9.55 9.73 4.24
C GLY A 134 10.23 11.06 4.55
N SER A 135 11.23 11.38 3.74
CA SER A 135 12.09 12.55 3.89
C SER A 135 12.67 12.96 2.54
N VAL A 136 13.27 14.14 2.49
CA VAL A 136 13.87 14.71 1.28
C VAL A 136 12.90 14.71 0.09
N GLY A 137 11.65 15.11 0.37
CA GLY A 137 10.58 15.23 -0.63
C GLY A 137 9.94 13.91 -1.04
N ASN A 138 10.42 12.78 -0.52
CA ASN A 138 9.82 11.48 -0.80
C ASN A 138 8.63 11.21 0.12
N ALA A 139 7.56 10.68 -0.46
CA ALA A 139 6.48 10.03 0.28
C ALA A 139 6.94 8.65 0.78
N ALA A 140 6.00 7.73 1.03
CA ALA A 140 6.37 6.38 1.48
C ALA A 140 7.30 5.69 0.46
N THR A 141 8.36 5.05 0.96
CA THR A 141 9.36 4.33 0.14
C THR A 141 9.14 2.83 0.12
N ALA A 142 8.29 2.30 1.00
CA ALA A 142 7.81 0.93 0.95
C ALA A 142 6.36 0.84 1.43
N TRP A 143 5.60 -0.15 0.96
CA TRP A 143 4.20 -0.35 1.32
C TRP A 143 3.76 -1.80 1.20
N GLY A 144 2.67 -2.16 1.88
CA GLY A 144 2.06 -3.48 1.77
C GLY A 144 0.63 -3.47 2.30
N PHE A 145 -0.19 -4.41 1.84
CA PHE A 145 -1.53 -4.63 2.36
C PHE A 145 -1.56 -5.87 3.25
N SER A 146 -2.32 -5.83 4.34
CA SER A 146 -2.44 -6.94 5.27
C SER A 146 -3.83 -7.08 5.85
N ASP A 147 -4.40 -8.27 5.76
CA ASP A 147 -5.65 -8.67 6.42
C ASP A 147 -5.41 -9.24 7.83
N ALA A 148 -4.15 -9.25 8.28
CA ALA A 148 -3.75 -9.91 9.52
C ALA A 148 -4.06 -9.09 10.78
N LEU A 149 -4.23 -7.78 10.65
CA LEU A 149 -4.24 -6.83 11.77
C LEU A 149 -5.64 -6.55 12.33
N GLY A 150 -6.70 -6.85 11.58
CA GLY A 150 -8.07 -6.55 12.01
C GLY A 150 -9.11 -7.06 11.03
N LYS A 151 -10.38 -6.78 11.33
CA LYS A 151 -11.52 -7.15 10.47
C LYS A 151 -11.50 -6.51 9.06
N ASN A 152 -10.85 -5.35 8.94
CA ASN A 152 -10.66 -4.65 7.68
C ASN A 152 -9.19 -4.78 7.25
N PRO A 153 -8.88 -4.76 5.95
CA PRO A 153 -7.51 -4.73 5.46
C PRO A 153 -6.77 -3.49 5.96
N TYR A 154 -5.46 -3.59 6.11
CA TYR A 154 -4.59 -2.48 6.49
C TYR A 154 -3.61 -2.18 5.36
N LEU A 155 -3.41 -0.90 5.07
CA LEU A 155 -2.26 -0.40 4.36
C LEU A 155 -1.15 -0.10 5.37
N VAL A 156 0.00 -0.73 5.20
CA VAL A 156 1.23 -0.41 5.93
C VAL A 156 2.13 0.36 4.98
N THR A 157 2.55 1.56 5.35
CA THR A 157 3.49 2.39 4.59
C THR A 157 4.70 2.70 5.44
N SER A 158 5.90 2.55 4.87
CA SER A 158 7.18 2.79 5.52
C SER A 158 7.99 3.83 4.76
N GLY A 159 8.72 4.63 5.51
CA GLY A 159 9.59 5.68 5.01
C GLY A 159 10.49 6.18 6.13
N GLY A 160 11.62 6.76 5.75
CA GLY A 160 12.63 7.20 6.69
C GLY A 160 13.61 8.17 6.08
N GLY A 161 14.71 8.40 6.77
CA GLY A 161 15.81 9.24 6.33
C GLY A 161 17.05 9.00 7.18
N VAL A 162 18.09 9.79 6.93
CA VAL A 162 19.37 9.70 7.64
C VAL A 162 19.67 11.02 8.29
N TRP A 163 19.86 11.06 9.61
CA TRP A 163 20.27 12.26 10.34
C TRP A 163 21.57 12.00 11.08
N GLN A 164 22.59 12.82 10.81
CA GLN A 164 23.87 12.78 11.52
C GLN A 164 24.50 11.37 11.56
N GLY A 165 24.39 10.60 10.47
CA GLY A 165 24.94 9.24 10.37
C GLY A 165 24.08 8.14 11.01
N CYS A 166 22.84 8.47 11.41
CA CYS A 166 21.84 7.54 11.91
C CYS A 166 20.67 7.47 10.92
N ALA A 167 20.45 6.32 10.30
CA ALA A 167 19.27 6.04 9.49
C ALA A 167 18.12 5.59 10.40
N ILE A 168 16.93 6.14 10.20
CA ILE A 168 15.73 5.72 10.91
C ILE A 168 14.54 5.74 9.96
N SER A 169 13.70 4.71 10.06
CA SER A 169 12.44 4.62 9.33
C SER A 169 11.31 4.34 10.30
N SER A 170 10.10 4.69 9.88
CA SER A 170 8.87 4.34 10.59
C SER A 170 7.84 3.80 9.63
N ALA A 171 7.11 2.80 10.08
CA ALA A 171 5.92 2.30 9.42
C ALA A 171 4.67 2.86 10.08
N THR A 172 3.69 3.26 9.26
CA THR A 172 2.36 3.67 9.69
C THR A 172 1.33 2.62 9.30
N LEU A 173 0.28 2.49 10.12
CA LEU A 173 -0.81 1.55 9.93
C LEU A 173 -2.07 2.33 9.59
N THR A 174 -2.61 2.11 8.40
CA THR A 174 -3.87 2.71 7.97
C THR A 174 -4.90 1.60 7.75
N GLU A 175 -5.92 1.51 8.62
CA GLU A 175 -7.04 0.61 8.40
C GLU A 175 -7.87 1.09 7.22
N LEU A 176 -8.17 0.21 6.28
CA LEU A 176 -8.98 0.47 5.10
C LEU A 176 -10.45 0.16 5.37
N ALA A 177 -11.07 0.93 6.28
CA ALA A 177 -12.48 0.75 6.59
C ALA A 177 -13.37 1.14 5.39
N PRO A 178 -14.55 0.53 5.21
CA PRO A 178 -15.37 0.70 4.00
C PRO A 178 -15.76 2.14 3.64
N ASP A 179 -15.90 3.01 4.65
CA ASP A 179 -16.33 4.39 4.49
C ASP A 179 -15.16 5.36 4.31
N ALA A 180 -14.08 5.15 5.06
CA ALA A 180 -12.88 5.99 5.04
C ALA A 180 -11.69 5.24 5.66
N PRO A 181 -10.46 5.46 5.16
CA PRO A 181 -9.27 4.97 5.81
C PRO A 181 -9.08 5.65 7.18
N VAL A 182 -8.57 4.88 8.14
CA VAL A 182 -8.36 5.33 9.52
C VAL A 182 -6.91 5.10 9.90
N ASP A 183 -6.20 6.15 10.29
CA ASP A 183 -4.87 6.00 10.88
C ASP A 183 -4.98 5.25 12.22
N ARG A 184 -4.24 4.16 12.35
CA ARG A 184 -4.18 3.27 13.52
C ARG A 184 -2.85 3.32 14.25
N GLY A 185 -1.97 4.26 13.94
CA GLY A 185 -0.71 4.49 14.64
C GLY A 185 0.51 4.10 13.81
N SER A 186 1.67 4.11 14.46
CA SER A 186 2.96 3.89 13.81
C SER A 186 3.95 3.20 14.75
N PHE A 187 5.04 2.70 14.18
CA PHE A 187 6.19 2.15 14.89
C PHE A 187 7.47 2.39 14.10
N THR A 188 8.61 2.46 14.79
CA THR A 188 9.93 2.44 14.13
C THR A 188 10.15 1.07 13.53
N ASP A 189 10.30 0.96 12.22
CA ASP A 189 10.51 -0.31 11.52
C ASP A 189 11.97 -0.52 11.09
N GLY A 190 12.80 0.51 11.21
CA GLY A 190 14.22 0.43 10.90
C GLY A 190 15.03 1.46 11.66
N MET A 191 16.22 1.07 12.12
CA MET A 191 17.22 1.98 12.64
C MET A 191 18.61 1.40 12.36
N SER A 192 19.53 2.25 11.87
CA SER A 192 20.94 1.92 11.85
C SER A 192 21.78 3.14 12.20
N SER A 193 22.87 2.93 12.92
CA SER A 193 23.78 3.99 13.37
C SER A 193 25.22 3.51 13.28
N GLY A 194 26.18 4.42 13.40
CA GLY A 194 27.61 4.11 13.35
C GLY A 194 28.38 4.86 12.25
N ALA A 195 27.69 5.63 11.41
CA ALA A 195 28.34 6.51 10.43
C ALA A 195 28.63 7.92 10.98
N GLY A 196 28.13 8.27 12.18
CA GLY A 196 28.38 9.55 12.85
C GLY A 196 29.55 9.53 13.85
N LEU A 197 30.12 10.70 14.14
CA LEU A 197 31.19 10.85 15.14
C LEU A 197 30.72 10.38 16.52
N ASN A 198 31.52 9.52 17.18
CA ASN A 198 31.23 8.94 18.49
C ASN A 198 29.94 8.09 18.58
N GLN A 199 29.38 7.66 17.44
CA GLN A 199 28.27 6.72 17.44
C GLN A 199 28.77 5.28 17.57
N LYS A 200 28.02 4.48 18.32
CA LYS A 200 28.20 3.03 18.34
C LYS A 200 27.41 2.44 17.18
N GLU A 201 28.03 1.54 16.43
CA GLU A 201 27.34 0.80 15.38
C GLU A 201 26.20 -0.04 15.97
N GLN A 202 24.98 0.22 15.49
CA GLN A 202 23.79 -0.53 15.84
C GLN A 202 22.89 -0.66 14.62
N SER A 203 22.08 -1.71 14.58
CA SER A 203 21.10 -1.97 13.55
C SER A 203 19.89 -2.71 14.12
N PHE A 204 18.71 -2.29 13.68
CA PHE A 204 17.41 -2.86 14.03
C PHE A 204 16.53 -2.87 12.78
N ASP A 205 16.06 -4.05 12.40
CA ASP A 205 15.09 -4.26 11.32
C ASP A 205 13.83 -4.89 11.92
N GLY A 206 12.72 -4.14 11.90
CA GLY A 206 11.47 -4.46 12.58
C GLY A 206 10.38 -4.92 11.61
N GLN A 207 9.79 -6.09 11.90
CA GLN A 207 8.70 -6.64 11.10
C GLN A 207 7.52 -7.07 11.96
N ILE A 208 6.30 -6.85 11.45
CA ILE A 208 5.09 -7.40 12.06
C ILE A 208 5.08 -8.90 11.84
N THR A 209 5.28 -9.65 12.92
CA THR A 209 5.49 -11.10 12.89
C THR A 209 4.35 -11.90 13.51
N ALA A 210 3.47 -11.22 14.26
CA ALA A 210 2.26 -11.81 14.80
C ALA A 210 1.22 -10.72 15.06
N ALA A 211 -0.06 -11.08 15.00
CA ALA A 211 -1.15 -10.22 15.41
C ALA A 211 -2.32 -11.03 15.99
N VAL A 212 -3.07 -10.36 16.85
CA VAL A 212 -4.42 -10.73 17.28
C VAL A 212 -5.33 -9.65 16.71
N PRO A 213 -6.14 -9.96 15.67
CA PRO A 213 -6.95 -8.98 14.97
C PRO A 213 -7.75 -8.07 15.91
N ASP A 214 -7.73 -6.77 15.61
CA ASP A 214 -8.42 -5.70 16.37
C ASP A 214 -8.06 -5.65 17.87
N LYS A 215 -6.90 -6.21 18.26
CA LYS A 215 -6.44 -6.22 19.66
C LYS A 215 -4.97 -5.85 19.81
N SER A 216 -4.08 -6.51 19.08
CA SER A 216 -2.64 -6.28 19.24
C SER A 216 -1.82 -6.81 18.08
N PHE A 217 -0.61 -6.30 17.89
CA PHE A 217 0.41 -6.94 17.05
C PHE A 217 1.78 -6.93 17.74
N THR A 218 2.68 -7.75 17.21
CA THR A 218 4.07 -7.84 17.67
C THR A 218 5.02 -7.50 16.53
N VAL A 219 5.88 -6.51 16.77
CA VAL A 219 7.04 -6.23 15.95
C VAL A 219 8.21 -7.02 16.51
N THR A 220 8.82 -7.86 15.68
CA THR A 220 10.09 -8.52 16.02
C THR A 220 11.19 -7.77 15.31
N TYR A 221 12.20 -7.36 16.07
CA TYR A 221 13.41 -6.72 15.56
C TYR A 221 14.56 -7.71 15.48
N THR A 222 15.31 -7.64 14.39
CA THR A 222 16.58 -8.34 14.20
C THR A 222 17.72 -7.33 14.04
N GLY A 223 18.98 -7.79 13.97
CA GLY A 223 20.16 -6.92 13.88
C GLY A 223 21.07 -7.06 15.10
N THR A 224 21.41 -5.94 15.74
CA THR A 224 22.33 -5.91 16.90
C THR A 224 21.86 -6.76 18.07
N ARG A 225 20.55 -6.81 18.31
CA ARG A 225 19.93 -7.73 19.27
C ARG A 225 18.50 -8.02 18.86
N ALA A 226 18.02 -9.22 19.18
CA ALA A 226 16.64 -9.60 18.97
C ALA A 226 15.75 -8.94 20.03
N ILE A 227 14.72 -8.20 19.59
CA ILE A 227 13.74 -7.55 20.46
C ILE A 227 12.34 -7.91 19.96
N LYS A 228 11.39 -8.02 20.88
CA LYS A 228 9.96 -8.05 20.53
C LYS A 228 9.26 -6.91 21.24
N GLN A 229 8.51 -6.13 20.48
CA GLN A 229 7.66 -5.06 21.00
C GLN A 229 6.22 -5.37 20.67
N GLN A 230 5.35 -5.26 21.68
CA GLN A 230 3.93 -5.48 21.52
C GLN A 230 3.22 -4.14 21.44
N TYR A 231 2.29 -4.02 20.51
CA TYR A 231 1.41 -2.88 20.35
C TYR A 231 -0.03 -3.33 20.60
N VAL A 232 -0.79 -2.56 21.37
CA VAL A 232 -2.18 -2.88 21.74
C VAL A 232 -3.13 -1.79 21.27
N LEU A 233 -4.28 -2.18 20.73
CA LEU A 233 -5.30 -1.25 20.28
C LEU A 233 -5.96 -0.60 21.50
N LYS A 234 -5.77 0.70 21.67
CA LYS A 234 -6.36 1.56 22.71
C LYS A 234 -6.92 2.81 22.06
N ASN A 235 -8.15 3.16 22.38
CA ASN A 235 -8.81 4.36 21.85
C ASN A 235 -8.74 4.49 20.32
N GLY A 236 -8.76 3.35 19.61
CA GLY A 236 -8.67 3.31 18.15
C GLY A 236 -7.26 3.48 17.56
N LYS A 237 -6.20 3.45 18.38
CA LYS A 237 -4.80 3.47 17.93
C LYS A 237 -4.02 2.32 18.54
N TYR A 238 -3.10 1.74 17.78
CA TYR A 238 -2.14 0.80 18.32
C TYR A 238 -1.04 1.56 19.06
N GLU A 239 -0.91 1.30 20.35
CA GLU A 239 0.06 1.93 21.23
C GLU A 239 1.06 0.89 21.73
N LEU A 240 2.34 1.28 21.80
CA LEU A 240 3.40 0.44 22.34
C LEU A 240 3.11 0.07 23.81
N VAL A 241 3.32 -1.20 24.16
CA VAL A 241 3.32 -1.67 25.53
C VAL A 241 4.71 -1.43 26.14
N GLY A 242 4.76 -0.58 27.16
CA GLY A 242 6.01 -0.27 27.86
C GLY A 242 6.79 0.85 27.19
N LYS A 243 8.12 0.73 27.18
CA LYS A 243 9.02 1.73 26.60
C LYS A 243 9.59 1.25 25.28
N ASP A 244 9.88 2.21 24.40
CA ASP A 244 10.62 1.90 23.19
C ASP A 244 12.02 1.38 23.54
N GLN A 245 12.44 0.32 22.86
CA GLN A 245 13.73 -0.35 23.05
C GLN A 245 14.66 -0.10 21.86
N ILE A 246 14.16 0.58 20.82
CA ILE A 246 14.98 1.09 19.72
C ILE A 246 15.61 2.41 20.17
N PRO A 247 16.94 2.58 20.09
CA PRO A 247 17.62 3.73 20.69
C PRO A 247 17.28 5.09 20.08
N GLY A 248 16.64 5.10 18.91
CA GLY A 248 16.39 6.30 18.11
C GLY A 248 17.65 6.88 17.46
N CYS A 249 17.43 7.99 16.77
CA CYS A 249 18.40 9.02 16.44
C CYS A 249 17.98 10.29 17.22
#